data_AF-A0A497DP34-F1
#
_entry.id   AF-A0A497DP34-F1
#
_cell.length_a   1.000
_cell.length_b   1.000
_cell.length_c   1.000
_cell.angle_alpha   90.00
_cell.angle_beta   90.00
_cell.angle_gamma   90.00
#
_symmetry.space_group_name_H-M   'P 1'
#
loop_
_entity.id
_entity.type
_entity.pdbx_description
1 polymer ?
#
loop_
_entity_poly.entity_id
_entity_poly.type
_entity_poly.pdbx_seq_one_letter_code
_entity_poly.pdbx_strand_id
1 'polypeptide(L)'
;MKTILSTRSLLIPVVMAMAVVFSPVELLAQKKKDKEEEKVEGIDSSLLSGLKWRGIGPALTSGRVADFTVNPENHSEWYVAVASGNVWKTENNGTTFKPIFEKYGSYSTGVITMDPDNPNVLWLGTGENNHQRALGYGDGVYKSEDGGESWENMGLKESRQIGGIVVDPRNSDVVFVAAEGSLWGPGGERGLYKTTDGGINWKKVLEISENTGVNNVVMDPVDPDVMYATSEQRRRHVFTKIGGGPESAVYRSLDGGETWTKSIKGLPKVHIGGMGIDVSPADRNVVYLIMEAAEGKGGFFRSENRG
;
A
#
# COMPACT_ATOMS: atom_id res chain seq x y z
N MET A 1 41.58 -4.85 -85.88
CA MET A 1 42.03 -3.65 -86.60
C MET A 1 41.06 -3.42 -87.76
N LYS A 2 40.40 -2.25 -87.76
CA LYS A 2 39.62 -1.61 -88.85
C LYS A 2 38.31 -2.28 -89.34
N THR A 3 37.14 -1.66 -89.12
CA THR A 3 36.38 -0.72 -90.01
C THR A 3 35.73 -1.49 -91.19
N ILE A 4 34.49 -1.30 -91.65
CA ILE A 4 33.82 -0.11 -92.23
C ILE A 4 32.30 -0.36 -92.35
N LEU A 5 31.54 0.75 -92.24
CA LEU A 5 30.09 0.93 -92.46
C LEU A 5 29.55 0.54 -93.85
N SER A 6 28.24 0.34 -93.97
CA SER A 6 27.46 0.88 -95.11
C SER A 6 25.95 0.99 -94.82
N THR A 7 25.37 2.03 -95.37
CA THR A 7 24.05 2.68 -95.19
C THR A 7 22.94 2.22 -96.15
N ARG A 8 21.67 2.53 -95.82
CA ARG A 8 20.51 3.03 -96.65
C ARG A 8 19.18 2.34 -96.28
N SER A 9 17.95 2.86 -96.40
CA SER A 9 17.29 4.19 -96.40
C SER A 9 15.77 3.94 -96.63
N LEU A 10 14.91 4.55 -95.79
CA LEU A 10 13.46 4.91 -95.88
C LEU A 10 12.44 4.22 -96.83
N LEU A 11 11.24 3.93 -96.28
CA LEU A 11 9.92 4.19 -96.90
C LEU A 11 8.79 4.31 -95.84
N ILE A 12 7.81 5.16 -96.16
CA ILE A 12 6.79 5.86 -95.33
C ILE A 12 5.56 4.97 -94.99
N PRO A 13 4.85 5.15 -93.85
CA PRO A 13 3.58 4.47 -93.59
C PRO A 13 2.34 5.30 -93.97
N VAL A 14 1.30 4.63 -94.47
CA VAL A 14 -0.04 5.18 -94.73
C VAL A 14 -1.00 4.74 -93.62
N VAL A 15 -1.75 5.70 -93.09
CA VAL A 15 -2.80 5.52 -92.07
C VAL A 15 -4.13 5.17 -92.74
N MET A 16 -4.86 4.20 -92.19
CA MET A 16 -6.28 3.97 -92.53
C MET A 16 -7.09 3.82 -91.24
N ALA A 17 -8.16 4.61 -91.14
CA ALA A 17 -9.03 4.71 -89.99
C ALA A 17 -10.06 3.56 -89.95
N MET A 18 -10.31 3.01 -88.76
CA MET A 18 -11.55 2.31 -88.42
C MET A 18 -12.03 2.80 -87.04
N ALA A 19 -13.21 3.40 -87.03
CA ALA A 19 -13.94 3.74 -85.81
C ALA A 19 -14.74 2.52 -85.35
N VAL A 20 -14.52 2.08 -84.12
CA VAL A 20 -15.40 1.15 -83.41
C VAL A 20 -15.89 1.85 -82.14
N VAL A 21 -17.21 1.97 -82.07
CA VAL A 21 -17.97 2.62 -80.99
C VAL A 21 -17.91 1.74 -79.75
N PHE A 22 -17.24 2.20 -78.68
CA PHE A 22 -17.34 1.59 -77.36
C PHE A 22 -18.63 2.07 -76.68
N SER A 23 -19.60 1.16 -76.53
CA SER A 23 -20.70 1.37 -75.58
C SER A 23 -20.21 1.02 -74.17
N PRO A 24 -20.52 1.81 -73.13
CA PRO A 24 -20.17 1.43 -71.77
C PRO A 24 -21.05 0.25 -71.34
N VAL A 25 -20.41 -0.90 -71.09
CA VAL A 25 -21.04 -2.00 -70.35
C VAL A 25 -21.12 -1.52 -68.90
N GLU A 26 -22.32 -1.27 -68.40
CA GLU A 26 -22.54 -1.19 -66.96
C GLU A 26 -22.20 -2.55 -66.34
N LEU A 27 -21.03 -2.62 -65.70
CA LEU A 27 -20.72 -3.71 -64.79
C LEU A 27 -21.74 -3.61 -63.64
N LEU A 28 -22.75 -4.49 -63.67
CA LEU A 28 -23.51 -4.83 -62.47
C LEU A 28 -22.56 -5.61 -61.54
N ALA A 29 -21.71 -4.88 -60.84
CA ALA A 29 -21.02 -5.40 -59.68
C ALA A 29 -22.11 -5.86 -58.70
N GLN A 30 -22.16 -7.16 -58.41
CA GLN A 30 -22.96 -7.67 -57.30
C GLN A 30 -22.57 -6.87 -56.06
N LYS A 31 -23.51 -6.09 -55.55
CA LYS A 31 -23.39 -5.41 -54.26
C LYS A 31 -22.92 -6.47 -53.27
N LYS A 32 -21.71 -6.33 -52.75
CA LYS A 32 -21.21 -7.17 -51.67
C LYS A 32 -22.27 -7.05 -50.59
N LYS A 33 -23.00 -8.14 -50.34
CA LYS A 33 -23.98 -8.17 -49.26
C LYS A 33 -23.13 -7.95 -48.02
N ASP A 34 -23.21 -6.75 -47.45
CA ASP A 34 -22.62 -6.50 -46.14
C ASP A 34 -23.13 -7.63 -45.26
N LYS A 35 -22.21 -8.46 -44.75
CA LYS A 35 -22.55 -9.30 -43.62
C LYS A 35 -22.95 -8.29 -42.56
N GLU A 36 -24.25 -8.16 -42.31
CA GLU A 36 -24.73 -7.61 -41.06
C GLU A 36 -24.02 -8.41 -39.99
N GLU A 37 -23.00 -7.80 -39.38
CA GLU A 37 -22.56 -8.24 -38.07
C GLU A 37 -23.83 -8.16 -37.23
N GLU A 38 -24.37 -9.32 -36.85
CA GLU A 38 -25.36 -9.38 -35.79
C GLU A 38 -24.75 -8.57 -34.64
N LYS A 39 -25.31 -7.39 -34.39
CA LYS A 39 -25.11 -6.69 -33.13
C LYS A 39 -25.60 -7.69 -32.10
N VAL A 40 -24.67 -8.42 -31.49
CA VAL A 40 -24.94 -9.08 -30.22
C VAL A 40 -25.46 -7.95 -29.35
N GLU A 41 -26.77 -7.97 -29.04
CA GLU A 41 -27.37 -7.03 -28.11
C GLU A 41 -26.61 -7.21 -26.81
N GLY A 42 -25.65 -6.32 -26.59
CA GLY A 42 -24.85 -6.30 -25.38
C GLY A 42 -25.79 -6.10 -24.21
N ILE A 43 -25.46 -6.74 -23.10
CA ILE A 43 -26.22 -6.57 -21.87
C ILE A 43 -26.19 -5.09 -21.49
N ASP A 44 -27.35 -4.41 -21.53
CA ASP A 44 -27.49 -3.01 -21.13
C ASP A 44 -27.33 -2.88 -19.60
N SER A 45 -26.63 -1.82 -19.19
CA SER A 45 -26.51 -1.40 -17.79
C SER A 45 -27.86 -1.32 -17.05
N SER A 46 -28.93 -0.95 -17.76
CA SER A 46 -30.29 -0.90 -17.20
C SER A 46 -30.79 -2.29 -16.77
N LEU A 47 -30.46 -3.34 -17.52
CA LEU A 47 -30.81 -4.74 -17.23
C LEU A 47 -30.05 -5.29 -16.02
N LEU A 48 -28.89 -4.72 -15.71
CA LEU A 48 -28.04 -5.14 -14.58
C LEU A 48 -28.24 -4.27 -13.33
N SER A 49 -28.89 -3.12 -13.44
CA SER A 49 -29.07 -2.15 -12.35
C SER A 49 -29.82 -2.71 -11.14
N GLY A 50 -30.67 -3.73 -11.33
CA GLY A 50 -31.39 -4.43 -10.26
C GLY A 50 -30.57 -5.51 -9.55
N LEU A 51 -29.40 -5.88 -10.07
CA LEU A 51 -28.54 -6.89 -9.45
C LEU A 51 -27.79 -6.31 -8.27
N LYS A 52 -27.78 -7.07 -7.16
CA LYS A 52 -27.02 -6.72 -5.96
C LYS A 52 -25.90 -7.72 -5.75
N TRP A 53 -24.73 -7.20 -5.40
CA TRP A 53 -23.65 -8.04 -4.89
C TRP A 53 -24.12 -8.74 -3.61
N ARG A 54 -23.82 -10.02 -3.51
CA ARG A 54 -24.02 -10.81 -2.29
C ARG A 54 -22.74 -11.54 -1.96
N GLY A 55 -22.34 -11.53 -0.69
CA GLY A 55 -21.26 -12.39 -0.22
C GLY A 55 -21.66 -13.86 -0.40
N ILE A 56 -20.79 -14.65 -1.03
CA ILE A 56 -20.96 -16.11 -1.17
C ILE A 56 -20.05 -16.90 -0.21
N GLY A 57 -19.40 -16.20 0.74
CA GLY A 57 -18.40 -16.76 1.65
C GLY A 57 -16.98 -16.68 1.10
N PRO A 58 -16.02 -17.38 1.73
CA PRO A 58 -16.19 -18.43 2.74
C PRO A 58 -16.65 -17.92 4.12
N ALA A 59 -17.52 -18.69 4.79
CA ALA A 59 -17.99 -18.37 6.14
C ALA A 59 -16.96 -18.74 7.25
N LEU A 60 -15.89 -19.46 6.90
CA LEU A 60 -15.00 -20.13 7.86
C LEU A 60 -13.52 -19.69 7.78
N THR A 61 -13.01 -19.43 6.57
CA THR A 61 -11.62 -19.01 6.37
C THR A 61 -11.58 -17.53 6.01
N SER A 62 -11.12 -16.68 6.93
CA SER A 62 -10.91 -15.26 6.66
C SER A 62 -9.56 -15.00 5.99
N GLY A 63 -9.38 -13.79 5.47
CA GLY A 63 -8.08 -13.26 5.06
C GLY A 63 -7.22 -12.86 6.27
N ARG A 64 -6.06 -12.27 6.00
CA ARG A 64 -5.15 -11.78 7.04
C ARG A 64 -5.71 -10.49 7.66
N VAL A 65 -5.98 -10.53 8.95
CA VAL A 65 -6.15 -9.33 9.77
C VAL A 65 -4.77 -8.74 10.00
N ALA A 66 -4.59 -7.47 9.63
CA ALA A 66 -3.35 -6.76 9.87
C ALA A 66 -3.36 -6.15 11.28
N ASP A 67 -4.49 -5.55 11.66
CA ASP A 67 -4.64 -4.86 12.94
C ASP A 67 -6.12 -4.69 13.33
N PHE A 68 -6.38 -4.34 14.58
CA PHE A 68 -7.70 -3.97 15.06
C PHE A 68 -7.61 -3.00 16.24
N THR A 69 -8.64 -2.19 16.43
CA THR A 69 -8.77 -1.29 17.59
C THR A 69 -10.17 -1.37 18.18
N VAL A 70 -10.27 -1.24 19.50
CA VAL A 70 -11.50 -1.44 20.27
C VAL A 70 -11.87 -0.15 20.98
N ASN A 71 -13.13 0.25 20.90
CA ASN A 71 -13.62 1.43 21.61
C ASN A 71 -13.59 1.17 23.14
N PRO A 72 -12.78 1.91 23.92
CA PRO A 72 -12.63 1.67 25.37
C PRO A 72 -13.90 2.01 26.17
N GLU A 73 -14.78 2.84 25.61
CA GLU A 73 -16.06 3.22 26.23
C GLU A 73 -17.19 2.24 25.86
N ASN A 74 -17.01 1.47 24.77
CA ASN A 74 -17.98 0.49 24.30
C ASN A 74 -17.29 -0.69 23.59
N HIS A 75 -16.94 -1.74 24.32
CA HIS A 75 -16.27 -2.93 23.76
C HIS A 75 -17.10 -3.71 22.71
N SER A 76 -18.39 -3.40 22.53
CA SER A 76 -19.18 -3.97 21.43
C SER A 76 -18.84 -3.34 20.08
N GLU A 77 -18.21 -2.17 20.11
CA GLU A 77 -17.73 -1.43 18.94
C GLU A 77 -16.21 -1.61 18.76
N TRP A 78 -15.82 -2.09 17.59
CA TRP A 78 -14.41 -2.22 17.22
C TRP A 78 -14.22 -2.30 15.71
N TYR A 79 -12.99 -2.04 15.29
CA TYR A 79 -12.59 -1.84 13.92
C TYR A 79 -11.46 -2.80 13.55
N VAL A 80 -11.46 -3.29 12.31
CA VAL A 80 -10.50 -4.28 11.81
C VAL A 80 -9.91 -3.79 10.50
N ALA A 81 -8.58 -3.67 10.47
CA ALA A 81 -7.80 -3.44 9.27
C ALA A 81 -7.41 -4.79 8.64
N VAL A 82 -7.79 -5.01 7.39
CA VAL A 82 -7.53 -6.26 6.66
C VAL A 82 -6.45 -6.01 5.60
N ALA A 83 -5.46 -6.90 5.54
CA ALA A 83 -4.30 -6.77 4.64
C ALA A 83 -4.70 -6.59 3.16
N SER A 84 -5.83 -7.16 2.74
CA SER A 84 -6.40 -7.04 1.40
C SER A 84 -7.92 -7.16 1.48
N GLY A 85 -8.57 -6.11 1.95
CA GLY A 85 -10.02 -6.16 2.20
C GLY A 85 -10.62 -4.93 2.87
N ASN A 86 -9.96 -3.76 2.82
CA ASN A 86 -10.42 -2.53 3.47
C ASN A 86 -10.51 -2.63 5.01
N VAL A 87 -11.24 -1.68 5.61
CA VAL A 87 -11.55 -1.60 7.03
C VAL A 87 -13.00 -1.99 7.29
N TRP A 88 -13.22 -2.73 8.38
CA TRP A 88 -14.53 -3.20 8.82
C TRP A 88 -14.82 -2.74 10.23
N LYS A 89 -16.07 -2.33 10.49
CA LYS A 89 -16.58 -1.96 11.81
C LYS A 89 -17.59 -3.01 12.27
N THR A 90 -17.58 -3.35 13.56
CA THR A 90 -18.68 -4.02 14.23
C THR A 90 -19.20 -3.16 15.37
N GLU A 91 -20.47 -3.34 15.72
CA GLU A 91 -21.17 -2.64 16.81
C GLU A 91 -21.89 -3.66 17.72
N ASN A 92 -21.63 -4.96 17.52
CA ASN A 92 -22.31 -6.06 18.20
C ASN A 92 -21.36 -7.21 18.53
N ASN A 93 -20.19 -6.87 19.07
CA ASN A 93 -19.17 -7.84 19.52
C ASN A 93 -18.70 -8.80 18.42
N GLY A 94 -18.59 -8.32 17.17
CA GLY A 94 -18.11 -9.13 16.06
C GLY A 94 -19.12 -10.13 15.50
N THR A 95 -20.40 -10.03 15.88
CA THR A 95 -21.46 -10.87 15.29
C THR A 95 -21.65 -10.52 13.81
N THR A 96 -21.63 -9.23 13.48
CA THR A 96 -21.68 -8.73 12.10
C THR A 96 -20.70 -7.60 11.90
N PHE A 97 -20.19 -7.48 10.67
CA PHE A 97 -19.30 -6.40 10.26
C PHE A 97 -19.88 -5.62 9.09
N LYS A 98 -19.65 -4.30 9.09
CA LYS A 98 -19.95 -3.39 7.98
C LYS A 98 -18.61 -2.88 7.44
N PRO A 99 -18.40 -2.87 6.11
CA PRO A 99 -17.23 -2.25 5.54
C PRO A 99 -17.39 -0.72 5.60
N ILE A 100 -16.32 -0.02 5.96
CA ILE A 100 -16.35 1.44 6.19
C ILE A 100 -15.35 2.22 5.34
N PHE A 101 -14.56 1.53 4.50
CA PHE A 101 -13.49 2.14 3.70
C PHE A 101 -13.58 1.82 2.19
N GLU A 102 -14.70 1.29 1.68
CA GLU A 102 -14.81 0.78 0.30
C GLU A 102 -14.71 1.85 -0.81
N LYS A 103 -14.93 3.12 -0.45
CA LYS A 103 -14.98 4.26 -1.37
C LYS A 103 -13.65 5.05 -1.45
N TYR A 104 -12.61 4.59 -0.78
CA TYR A 104 -11.30 5.25 -0.68
C TYR A 104 -10.23 4.51 -1.49
N GLY A 105 -9.01 5.04 -1.50
CA GLY A 105 -8.00 4.69 -2.51
C GLY A 105 -7.43 3.28 -2.40
N SER A 106 -6.85 2.89 -1.26
CA SER A 106 -6.23 1.57 -1.11
C SER A 106 -7.16 0.51 -0.53
N TYR A 107 -7.17 -0.67 -1.16
CA TYR A 107 -7.82 -1.87 -0.61
C TYR A 107 -6.98 -2.60 0.45
N SER A 108 -5.70 -2.25 0.56
CA SER A 108 -4.74 -2.88 1.45
C SER A 108 -4.51 -1.98 2.66
N THR A 109 -4.63 -2.54 3.86
CA THR A 109 -4.45 -1.79 5.11
C THR A 109 -3.45 -2.50 6.01
N GLY A 110 -2.69 -1.73 6.79
CA GLY A 110 -1.60 -2.24 7.61
C GLY A 110 -1.79 -2.01 9.11
N VAL A 111 -2.39 -0.89 9.50
CA VAL A 111 -2.55 -0.49 10.91
C VAL A 111 -3.79 0.39 11.06
N ILE A 112 -4.51 0.25 12.18
CA ILE A 112 -5.61 1.14 12.56
C ILE A 112 -5.50 1.51 14.04
N THR A 113 -5.50 2.80 14.33
CA THR A 113 -5.31 3.33 15.68
C THR A 113 -6.47 4.25 16.02
N MET A 114 -7.06 4.04 17.19
CA MET A 114 -8.04 4.95 17.78
C MET A 114 -7.31 5.99 18.61
N ASP A 115 -7.79 7.22 18.56
CA ASP A 115 -7.33 8.28 19.46
C ASP A 115 -7.70 7.93 20.92
N PRO A 116 -6.75 7.96 21.87
CA PRO A 116 -7.00 7.63 23.27
C PRO A 116 -7.99 8.58 23.96
N ASP A 117 -8.11 9.82 23.49
CA ASP A 117 -8.96 10.85 24.09
C ASP A 117 -10.30 11.03 23.36
N ASN A 118 -10.46 10.46 22.16
CA ASN A 118 -11.70 10.53 21.39
C ASN A 118 -11.94 9.29 20.52
N PRO A 119 -12.82 8.35 20.93
CA PRO A 119 -13.05 7.11 20.18
C PRO A 119 -13.69 7.29 18.79
N ASN A 120 -14.16 8.49 18.43
CA ASN A 120 -14.61 8.79 17.07
C ASN A 120 -13.46 9.10 16.11
N VAL A 121 -12.28 9.45 16.63
CA VAL A 121 -11.11 9.75 15.80
C VAL A 121 -10.32 8.47 15.55
N LEU A 122 -10.18 8.13 14.27
CA LEU A 122 -9.45 6.94 13.82
C LEU A 122 -8.36 7.36 12.85
N TRP A 123 -7.19 6.75 13.00
CA TRP A 123 -6.07 6.84 12.08
C TRP A 123 -5.86 5.50 11.40
N LEU A 124 -5.75 5.52 10.07
CA LEU A 124 -5.56 4.33 9.25
C LEU A 124 -4.29 4.46 8.43
N GLY A 125 -3.37 3.52 8.61
CA GLY A 125 -2.22 3.35 7.75
C GLY A 125 -2.52 2.33 6.64
N THR A 126 -2.41 2.75 5.39
CA THR A 126 -2.65 1.86 4.24
C THR A 126 -1.38 1.13 3.80
N GLY A 127 -1.59 0.00 3.12
CA GLY A 127 -0.55 -0.93 2.69
C GLY A 127 -0.19 -1.92 3.78
N GLU A 128 -0.30 -3.21 3.46
CA GLU A 128 0.07 -4.28 4.38
C GLU A 128 1.54 -4.12 4.83
N ASN A 129 1.77 -4.11 6.14
CA ASN A 129 3.09 -3.97 6.76
C ASN A 129 3.88 -5.30 6.82
N ASN A 130 3.22 -6.45 6.62
CA ASN A 130 3.91 -7.74 6.53
C ASN A 130 4.83 -7.82 5.31
N HIS A 131 5.92 -8.56 5.46
CA HIS A 131 6.86 -8.80 4.37
C HIS A 131 6.47 -10.02 3.57
N GLN A 132 5.36 -10.00 2.84
CA GLN A 132 4.90 -11.16 2.04
C GLN A 132 5.14 -10.97 0.54
N ARG A 133 5.02 -12.06 -0.23
CA ARG A 133 5.15 -12.01 -1.70
C ARG A 133 3.90 -11.40 -2.35
N ALA A 134 2.72 -11.75 -1.83
CA ALA A 134 1.45 -11.15 -2.21
C ALA A 134 1.18 -9.97 -1.27
N LEU A 135 1.77 -8.82 -1.62
CA LEU A 135 1.73 -7.60 -0.83
C LEU A 135 0.88 -6.55 -1.54
N GLY A 136 -0.16 -6.06 -0.88
CA GLY A 136 -0.88 -4.86 -1.32
C GLY A 136 -0.12 -3.60 -0.93
N TYR A 137 -0.13 -2.58 -1.79
CA TYR A 137 0.43 -1.27 -1.47
C TYR A 137 -0.68 -0.31 -1.04
N GLY A 138 -0.32 0.56 -0.11
CA GLY A 138 -1.10 1.68 0.35
C GLY A 138 -0.89 2.93 -0.48
N ASP A 139 -1.70 3.93 -0.19
CA ASP A 139 -1.67 5.29 -0.71
C ASP A 139 -1.64 6.34 0.42
N GLY A 140 -1.12 5.95 1.59
CA GLY A 140 -0.78 6.85 2.69
C GLY A 140 -1.58 6.61 3.97
N VAL A 141 -1.68 7.68 4.76
CA VAL A 141 -2.39 7.71 6.04
C VAL A 141 -3.73 8.39 5.85
N TYR A 142 -4.77 7.85 6.48
CA TYR A 142 -6.10 8.45 6.51
C TYR A 142 -6.51 8.77 7.94
N LYS A 143 -7.34 9.80 8.11
CA LYS A 143 -7.99 10.18 9.36
C LYS A 143 -9.51 10.14 9.17
N SER A 144 -10.23 9.62 10.14
CA SER A 144 -11.67 9.79 10.31
C SER A 144 -11.91 10.54 11.61
N GLU A 145 -12.90 11.43 11.63
CA GLU A 145 -13.34 12.16 12.83
C GLU A 145 -14.77 11.76 13.27
N ASP A 146 -15.36 10.78 12.58
CA ASP A 146 -16.77 10.38 12.70
C ASP A 146 -16.95 8.86 12.84
N GLY A 147 -15.99 8.18 13.48
CA GLY A 147 -16.08 6.74 13.72
C GLY A 147 -16.06 5.89 12.45
N GLY A 148 -15.39 6.40 11.40
CA GLY A 148 -15.17 5.72 10.14
C GLY A 148 -16.26 5.93 9.08
N GLU A 149 -17.23 6.82 9.29
CA GLU A 149 -18.25 7.14 8.27
C GLU A 149 -17.64 7.87 7.06
N SER A 150 -16.66 8.74 7.34
CA SER A 150 -15.84 9.43 6.35
C SER A 150 -14.36 9.44 6.71
N TRP A 151 -13.51 9.56 5.68
CA TRP A 151 -12.06 9.52 5.79
C TRP A 151 -11.44 10.59 4.89
N GLU A 152 -10.37 11.20 5.37
CA GLU A 152 -9.51 12.14 4.64
C GLU A 152 -8.09 11.57 4.54
N ASN A 153 -7.46 11.69 3.37
CA ASN A 153 -6.07 11.26 3.18
C ASN A 153 -5.13 12.36 3.68
N MET A 154 -4.38 12.07 4.73
CA MET A 154 -3.49 12.99 5.44
C MET A 154 -2.05 12.97 4.89
N GLY A 155 -1.79 12.31 3.77
CA GLY A 155 -0.45 12.27 3.14
C GLY A 155 0.31 10.98 3.40
N LEU A 156 1.64 11.03 3.30
CA LEU A 156 2.53 9.87 3.31
C LEU A 156 2.24 8.84 2.19
N LYS A 157 1.76 9.33 1.04
CA LYS A 157 1.25 8.55 -0.10
C LYS A 157 2.30 7.65 -0.76
N GLU A 158 3.56 8.07 -0.74
CA GLU A 158 4.69 7.38 -1.34
C GLU A 158 5.38 6.43 -0.36
N SER A 159 4.90 6.33 0.88
CA SER A 159 5.38 5.31 1.81
C SER A 159 4.98 3.91 1.36
N ARG A 160 3.78 3.76 0.79
CA ARG A 160 3.18 2.50 0.33
C ARG A 160 2.94 1.44 1.41
N GLN A 161 3.63 1.48 2.54
CA GLN A 161 3.43 0.62 3.69
C GLN A 161 3.62 1.41 4.97
N ILE A 162 2.54 1.54 5.73
CA ILE A 162 2.55 2.13 7.06
C ILE A 162 2.59 0.99 8.09
N GLY A 163 3.67 0.96 8.87
CA GLY A 163 3.94 -0.11 9.84
C GLY A 163 3.23 0.06 11.17
N GLY A 164 3.09 1.30 11.63
CA GLY A 164 2.53 1.63 12.93
C GLY A 164 2.12 3.10 13.03
N ILE A 165 1.13 3.39 13.86
CA ILE A 165 0.67 4.74 14.19
C ILE A 165 0.48 4.81 15.70
N VAL A 166 0.91 5.90 16.33
CA VAL A 166 0.58 6.22 17.73
C VAL A 166 0.15 7.66 17.86
N VAL A 167 -0.87 7.89 18.69
CA VAL A 167 -1.40 9.22 19.04
C VAL A 167 -0.91 9.56 20.44
N ASP A 168 -0.40 10.76 20.64
CA ASP A 168 0.03 11.23 21.97
C ASP A 168 -1.19 11.47 22.86
N PRO A 169 -1.33 10.80 24.01
CA PRO A 169 -2.49 10.95 24.91
C PRO A 169 -2.54 12.29 25.65
N ARG A 170 -1.59 13.19 25.39
CA ARG A 170 -1.60 14.57 25.92
C ARG A 170 -2.20 15.54 24.91
N ASN A 171 -2.21 15.18 23.63
CA ASN A 171 -2.69 16.01 22.54
C ASN A 171 -2.93 15.17 21.28
N SER A 172 -4.21 14.95 20.94
CA SER A 172 -4.70 14.28 19.73
C SER A 172 -4.12 14.79 18.40
N ASP A 173 -3.64 16.03 18.34
CA ASP A 173 -3.00 16.58 17.14
C ASP A 173 -1.55 16.11 16.93
N VAL A 174 -0.95 15.48 17.95
CA VAL A 174 0.40 14.94 17.91
C VAL A 174 0.36 13.45 17.61
N VAL A 175 0.75 13.10 16.39
CA VAL A 175 0.69 11.72 15.89
C VAL A 175 2.03 11.33 15.27
N PHE A 176 2.45 10.09 15.51
CA PHE A 176 3.64 9.51 14.91
C PHE A 176 3.27 8.38 13.96
N VAL A 177 3.92 8.33 12.81
CA VAL A 177 3.70 7.32 11.78
C VAL A 177 5.02 6.64 11.43
N ALA A 178 5.10 5.34 11.72
CA ALA A 178 6.15 4.46 11.28
C ALA A 178 5.96 4.13 9.79
N ALA A 179 6.72 4.79 8.94
CA ALA A 179 6.67 4.67 7.49
C ALA A 179 7.76 3.70 7.02
N GLU A 180 7.37 2.51 6.60
CA GLU A 180 8.31 1.46 6.22
C GLU A 180 8.89 1.68 4.82
N GLY A 181 8.12 2.26 3.91
CA GLY A 181 8.48 2.41 2.50
C GLY A 181 8.23 1.17 1.64
N SER A 182 8.28 1.39 0.32
CA SER A 182 8.06 0.38 -0.73
C SER A 182 8.94 -0.86 -0.60
N LEU A 183 8.35 -2.05 -0.52
CA LEU A 183 9.15 -3.29 -0.59
C LEU A 183 9.91 -3.49 -1.93
N TRP A 184 9.51 -2.77 -2.99
CA TRP A 184 9.97 -3.00 -4.36
C TRP A 184 11.03 -2.02 -4.87
N GLY A 185 11.47 -1.05 -4.07
CA GLY A 185 12.47 -0.08 -4.50
C GLY A 185 12.94 0.87 -3.41
N PRO A 186 14.10 1.53 -3.60
CA PRO A 186 14.64 2.49 -2.64
C PRO A 186 13.81 3.78 -2.63
N GLY A 187 14.02 4.61 -1.62
CA GLY A 187 13.40 5.92 -1.47
C GLY A 187 11.94 5.84 -1.03
N GLY A 188 11.16 6.83 -1.48
CA GLY A 188 9.80 7.08 -1.00
C GLY A 188 9.80 7.71 0.39
N GLU A 189 8.63 7.70 1.03
CA GLU A 189 8.49 8.17 2.40
C GLU A 189 8.83 7.02 3.37
N ARG A 190 10.08 7.05 3.85
CA ARG A 190 10.65 6.11 4.81
C ARG A 190 11.14 6.83 6.05
N GLY A 191 10.94 6.20 7.19
CA GLY A 191 11.38 6.70 8.49
C GLY A 191 10.23 6.81 9.49
N LEU A 192 10.44 7.58 10.55
CA LEU A 192 9.38 7.98 11.47
C LEU A 192 8.99 9.41 11.16
N TYR A 193 7.69 9.64 10.99
CA TYR A 193 7.11 10.96 10.78
C TYR A 193 6.30 11.37 11.99
N LYS A 194 6.31 12.67 12.30
CA LYS A 194 5.55 13.31 13.38
C LYS A 194 4.73 14.44 12.79
N THR A 195 3.47 14.56 13.19
CA THR A 195 2.66 15.77 13.04
C THR A 195 2.40 16.38 14.41
N THR A 196 2.11 17.67 14.45
CA THR A 196 1.64 18.40 15.64
C THR A 196 0.43 19.28 15.31
N ASP A 197 -0.19 19.06 14.16
CA ASP A 197 -1.33 19.82 13.63
C ASP A 197 -2.39 18.88 13.04
N GLY A 198 -2.54 17.70 13.66
CA GLY A 198 -3.60 16.75 13.31
C GLY A 198 -3.44 16.14 11.92
N GLY A 199 -2.21 16.06 11.40
CA GLY A 199 -1.84 15.42 10.13
C GLY A 199 -1.80 16.35 8.92
N ILE A 200 -1.96 17.66 9.10
CA ILE A 200 -1.87 18.63 8.00
C ILE A 200 -0.44 18.70 7.47
N ASN A 201 0.56 18.68 8.37
CA ASN A 201 1.97 18.66 8.03
C ASN A 201 2.71 17.51 8.75
N TRP A 202 3.68 16.92 8.06
CA TRP A 202 4.52 15.85 8.59
C TRP A 202 6.01 16.24 8.60
N LYS A 203 6.65 16.10 9.75
CA LYS A 203 8.10 16.24 9.95
C LYS A 203 8.72 14.84 10.09
N LYS A 204 9.72 14.52 9.27
CA LYS A 204 10.52 13.30 9.47
C LYS A 204 11.43 13.48 10.69
N VAL A 205 11.25 12.66 11.72
CA VAL A 205 11.98 12.73 13.00
C VAL A 205 13.00 11.61 13.19
N LEU A 206 12.90 10.53 12.40
CA LEU A 206 13.93 9.49 12.32
C LEU A 206 14.12 9.06 10.87
N GLU A 207 15.33 9.24 10.36
CA GLU A 207 15.75 8.80 9.03
C GLU A 207 16.90 7.79 9.16
N ILE A 208 16.84 6.70 8.40
CA ILE A 208 17.89 5.67 8.39
C ILE A 208 18.60 5.68 7.04
N SER A 209 17.90 5.28 5.97
CA SER A 209 18.42 5.30 4.61
C SER A 209 17.28 5.18 3.59
N GLU A 210 17.60 5.28 2.30
CA GLU A 210 16.64 5.00 1.22
C GLU A 210 16.14 3.53 1.19
N ASN A 211 16.78 2.62 1.94
CA ASN A 211 16.47 1.19 1.94
C ASN A 211 15.81 0.70 3.24
N THR A 212 15.72 1.56 4.24
CA THR A 212 15.34 1.18 5.60
C THR A 212 14.35 2.19 6.17
N GLY A 213 13.14 1.71 6.48
CA GLY A 213 12.09 2.50 7.12
C GLY A 213 11.89 2.09 8.58
N VAL A 214 10.90 2.69 9.23
CA VAL A 214 10.49 2.35 10.60
C VAL A 214 9.23 1.51 10.51
N ASN A 215 9.21 0.35 11.17
CA ASN A 215 8.11 -0.59 11.12
C ASN A 215 7.24 -0.58 12.39
N ASN A 216 7.78 -0.17 13.54
CA ASN A 216 6.98 0.05 14.74
C ASN A 216 7.36 1.37 15.42
N VAL A 217 6.40 1.95 16.11
CA VAL A 217 6.57 3.02 17.09
C VAL A 217 5.62 2.75 18.25
N VAL A 218 6.10 2.86 19.49
CA VAL A 218 5.30 2.70 20.71
C VAL A 218 5.70 3.76 21.74
N MET A 219 4.75 4.17 22.57
CA MET A 219 4.94 5.11 23.68
C MET A 219 4.87 4.38 25.01
N ASP A 220 5.63 4.84 26.00
CA ASP A 220 5.42 4.47 27.40
C ASP A 220 4.05 5.01 27.84
N PRO A 221 3.12 4.15 28.32
CA PRO A 221 1.74 4.55 28.60
C PRO A 221 1.60 5.49 29.81
N VAL A 222 2.67 5.66 30.60
CA VAL A 222 2.70 6.56 31.76
C VAL A 222 3.45 7.85 31.46
N ASP A 223 4.32 7.85 30.45
CA ASP A 223 5.25 8.94 30.15
C ASP A 223 5.56 8.98 28.65
N PRO A 224 4.72 9.66 27.86
CA PRO A 224 4.84 9.66 26.40
C PRO A 224 6.15 10.27 25.87
N ASP A 225 6.98 10.89 26.73
CA ASP A 225 8.31 11.35 26.33
C ASP A 225 9.28 10.18 26.10
N VAL A 226 9.00 9.02 26.70
CA VAL A 226 9.78 7.81 26.44
C VAL A 226 9.09 6.95 25.40
N MET A 227 9.76 6.83 24.26
CA MET A 227 9.24 6.13 23.09
C MET A 227 10.26 5.13 22.57
N TYR A 228 9.76 4.11 21.88
CA TYR A 228 10.57 3.11 21.21
C TYR A 228 10.14 2.99 19.76
N ALA A 229 11.10 2.75 18.89
CA ALA A 229 10.86 2.51 17.48
C ALA A 229 11.77 1.41 16.98
N THR A 230 11.36 0.70 15.94
CA THR A 230 12.21 -0.29 15.26
C THR A 230 12.34 0.07 13.80
N SER A 231 13.55 -0.02 13.26
CA SER A 231 13.79 0.09 11.82
C SER A 231 14.00 -1.27 11.21
N GLU A 232 13.53 -1.45 9.98
CA GLU A 232 13.67 -2.70 9.27
C GLU A 232 14.19 -2.49 7.85
N GLN A 233 15.39 -3.03 7.61
CA GLN A 233 15.97 -3.07 6.28
C GLN A 233 15.33 -4.20 5.47
N ARG A 234 14.49 -3.85 4.48
CA ARG A 234 13.68 -4.82 3.77
C ARG A 234 13.57 -4.60 2.27
N ARG A 235 13.56 -5.69 1.51
CA ARG A 235 13.39 -5.66 0.05
C ARG A 235 12.75 -6.95 -0.48
N ARG A 236 11.93 -6.77 -1.51
CA ARG A 236 11.45 -7.84 -2.38
C ARG A 236 12.12 -7.76 -3.74
N HIS A 237 12.61 -8.91 -4.18
CA HIS A 237 12.93 -9.19 -5.57
C HIS A 237 12.07 -10.35 -6.04
N VAL A 238 11.93 -10.51 -7.36
CA VAL A 238 11.14 -11.60 -7.96
C VAL A 238 11.55 -12.98 -7.43
N PHE A 239 12.82 -13.15 -7.07
CA PHE A 239 13.41 -14.42 -6.64
C PHE A 239 13.83 -14.47 -5.15
N THR A 240 13.77 -13.37 -4.39
CA THR A 240 14.25 -13.38 -3.00
C THR A 240 13.56 -12.39 -2.06
N LYS A 241 13.62 -12.70 -0.75
CA LYS A 241 13.27 -11.83 0.37
C LYS A 241 14.56 -11.34 1.02
N ILE A 242 14.64 -10.04 1.28
CA ILE A 242 15.56 -9.47 2.27
C ILE A 242 14.67 -8.93 3.40
N GLY A 243 14.78 -9.50 4.59
CA GLY A 243 13.97 -9.15 5.76
C GLY A 243 14.87 -8.93 6.96
N GLY A 244 15.81 -8.01 6.84
CA GLY A 244 16.83 -7.73 7.84
C GLY A 244 18.18 -7.37 7.21
N GLY A 245 19.00 -6.68 8.00
CA GLY A 245 20.28 -6.17 7.54
C GLY A 245 20.96 -5.29 8.59
N PRO A 246 22.14 -4.73 8.26
CA PRO A 246 22.93 -3.91 9.19
C PRO A 246 22.26 -2.60 9.61
N GLU A 247 21.24 -2.14 8.87
CA GLU A 247 20.51 -0.90 9.18
C GLU A 247 19.28 -1.11 10.06
N SER A 248 18.85 -2.36 10.25
CA SER A 248 17.78 -2.69 11.20
C SER A 248 18.27 -2.45 12.64
N ALA A 249 17.46 -1.79 13.45
CA ALA A 249 17.82 -1.41 14.82
C ALA A 249 16.58 -1.13 15.68
N VAL A 250 16.76 -1.24 16.99
CA VAL A 250 15.83 -0.70 18.00
C VAL A 250 16.33 0.69 18.41
N TYR A 251 15.42 1.65 18.47
CA TYR A 251 15.67 3.03 18.89
C TYR A 251 14.85 3.37 20.12
N ARG A 252 15.37 4.34 20.89
CA ARG A 252 14.71 4.93 22.04
C ARG A 252 14.81 6.45 21.99
N SER A 253 13.71 7.11 22.33
CA SER A 253 13.63 8.54 22.61
C SER A 253 13.32 8.76 24.10
N LEU A 254 13.77 9.90 24.63
CA LEU A 254 13.51 10.37 26.00
C LEU A 254 12.92 11.79 26.02
N ASP A 255 12.53 12.30 24.86
CA ASP A 255 12.13 13.69 24.62
C ASP A 255 10.91 13.78 23.69
N GLY A 256 10.01 12.79 23.74
CA GLY A 256 8.77 12.81 22.96
C GLY A 256 9.00 12.72 21.47
N GLY A 257 10.00 11.92 21.08
CA GLY A 257 10.31 11.59 19.69
C GLY A 257 11.02 12.71 18.93
N GLU A 258 11.58 13.72 19.60
CA GLU A 258 12.41 14.75 18.95
C GLU A 258 13.80 14.22 18.61
N THR A 259 14.39 13.39 19.47
CA THR A 259 15.67 12.70 19.21
C THR A 259 15.58 11.21 19.50
N TRP A 260 16.37 10.43 18.74
CA TRP A 260 16.36 8.97 18.77
C TRP A 260 17.77 8.41 18.86
N THR A 261 17.98 7.46 19.76
CA THR A 261 19.26 6.78 19.97
C THR A 261 19.10 5.27 19.81
N LYS A 262 20.09 4.59 19.22
CA LYS A 262 20.05 3.13 19.09
C LYS A 262 20.17 2.46 20.46
N SER A 263 19.22 1.60 20.82
CA SER A 263 19.33 0.72 21.99
C SER A 263 19.67 -0.70 21.53
N ILE A 264 20.91 -1.12 21.75
CA ILE A 264 21.44 -2.42 21.30
C ILE A 264 21.95 -3.30 22.45
N LYS A 265 21.86 -2.81 23.69
CA LYS A 265 22.43 -3.52 24.85
C LYS A 265 21.61 -4.78 25.12
N GLY A 266 22.28 -5.93 25.16
CA GLY A 266 21.63 -7.22 25.37
C GLY A 266 21.01 -7.86 24.12
N LEU A 267 21.06 -7.18 22.97
CA LEU A 267 20.59 -7.72 21.69
C LEU A 267 21.71 -8.45 20.93
N PRO A 268 21.38 -9.41 20.05
CA PRO A 268 22.34 -10.06 19.17
C PRO A 268 23.13 -9.06 18.31
N LYS A 269 24.42 -9.32 18.12
CA LYS A 269 25.33 -8.53 17.26
C LYS A 269 25.41 -9.04 15.82
N VAL A 270 24.36 -9.71 15.35
CA VAL A 270 24.23 -10.23 13.98
C VAL A 270 23.22 -9.38 13.22
N HIS A 271 23.01 -9.64 11.93
CA HIS A 271 21.91 -8.98 11.22
C HIS A 271 20.57 -9.33 11.85
N ILE A 272 19.77 -8.30 12.11
CA ILE A 272 18.43 -8.38 12.66
C ILE A 272 17.40 -7.90 11.62
N GLY A 273 16.16 -8.31 11.77
CA GLY A 273 15.09 -8.13 10.79
C GLY A 273 13.77 -7.81 11.45
N GLY A 274 12.71 -8.50 11.01
CA GLY A 274 11.35 -8.29 11.49
C GLY A 274 11.30 -8.18 13.00
N MET A 275 10.74 -7.09 13.49
CA MET A 275 10.64 -6.78 14.90
C MET A 275 9.20 -6.41 15.26
N GLY A 276 8.81 -6.72 16.49
CA GLY A 276 7.64 -6.16 17.17
C GLY A 276 8.06 -5.76 18.58
N ILE A 277 7.63 -4.59 19.04
CA ILE A 277 8.01 -4.02 20.33
C ILE A 277 6.77 -3.49 21.04
N ASP A 278 6.72 -3.63 22.36
CA ASP A 278 5.64 -3.06 23.18
C ASP A 278 6.10 -2.78 24.62
N VAL A 279 5.44 -1.82 25.28
CA VAL A 279 5.68 -1.44 26.68
C VAL A 279 4.54 -1.98 27.53
N SER A 280 4.86 -2.63 28.64
CA SER A 280 3.82 -3.16 29.52
C SER A 280 3.01 -2.02 30.18
N PRO A 281 1.67 -2.01 30.07
CA PRO A 281 0.85 -1.06 30.80
C PRO A 281 0.79 -1.34 32.30
N ALA A 282 1.16 -2.55 32.74
CA ALA A 282 1.19 -2.93 34.15
C ALA A 282 2.47 -2.49 34.87
N ASP A 283 3.60 -2.44 34.15
CA ASP A 283 4.88 -1.94 34.66
C ASP A 283 5.67 -1.31 33.51
N ARG A 284 5.73 0.01 33.50
CA ARG A 284 6.45 0.80 32.48
C ARG A 284 7.95 0.50 32.38
N ASN A 285 8.54 -0.20 33.36
CA ASN A 285 9.93 -0.66 33.25
C ASN A 285 10.09 -1.86 32.32
N VAL A 286 9.00 -2.57 32.05
CA VAL A 286 9.00 -3.79 31.25
C VAL A 286 8.74 -3.46 29.79
N VAL A 287 9.71 -3.78 28.94
CA VAL A 287 9.61 -3.66 27.48
C VAL A 287 9.81 -5.05 26.87
N TYR A 288 8.90 -5.44 25.99
CA TYR A 288 8.96 -6.69 25.26
C TYR A 288 9.38 -6.44 23.82
N LEU A 289 10.23 -7.32 23.28
CA LEU A 289 10.66 -7.29 21.89
C LEU A 289 10.64 -8.71 21.34
N ILE A 290 10.00 -8.90 20.19
CA ILE A 290 10.19 -10.09 19.36
C ILE A 290 10.98 -9.71 18.12
N MET A 291 11.95 -10.52 17.72
CA MET A 291 12.87 -10.16 16.65
C MET A 291 13.37 -11.37 15.84
N GLU A 292 13.37 -11.25 14.52
CA GLU A 292 14.16 -12.09 13.61
C GLU A 292 15.63 -11.70 13.69
N ALA A 293 16.52 -12.69 13.79
CA ALA A 293 17.96 -12.45 13.70
C ALA A 293 18.67 -13.64 13.04
N ALA A 294 19.78 -13.35 12.36
CA ALA A 294 20.61 -14.36 11.71
C ALA A 294 21.19 -15.37 12.72
N GLU A 295 21.73 -16.48 12.21
CA GLU A 295 22.41 -17.52 13.00
C GLU A 295 21.53 -18.15 14.10
N GLY A 296 20.20 -18.10 13.94
CA GLY A 296 19.28 -18.63 14.95
C GLY A 296 19.24 -17.84 16.26
N LYS A 297 19.69 -16.57 16.25
CA LYS A 297 19.74 -15.69 17.43
C LYS A 297 18.47 -14.83 17.60
N GLY A 298 17.45 -15.06 16.79
CA GLY A 298 16.15 -14.42 16.94
C GLY A 298 15.41 -14.96 18.16
N GLY A 299 14.31 -14.29 18.53
CA GLY A 299 13.48 -14.75 19.64
C GLY A 299 12.73 -13.63 20.34
N PHE A 300 12.29 -13.94 21.55
CA PHE A 300 11.57 -13.04 22.43
C PHE A 300 12.50 -12.54 23.54
N PHE A 301 12.52 -11.22 23.71
CA PHE A 301 13.37 -10.50 24.64
C PHE A 301 12.49 -9.69 25.59
N ARG A 302 12.97 -9.51 26.81
CA ARG A 302 12.32 -8.70 27.84
C ARG A 302 13.37 -7.87 28.55
N SER A 303 13.13 -6.57 28.65
CA SER A 303 13.84 -5.66 29.54
C SER A 303 12.99 -5.40 30.79
N GLU A 304 13.62 -5.14 31.93
CA GLU A 304 13.00 -4.70 33.18
C GLU A 304 13.49 -3.30 33.61
N ASN A 305 14.13 -2.60 32.68
CA ASN A 305 14.81 -1.34 32.95
C ASN A 305 14.63 -0.33 31.80
N ARG A 306 13.52 -0.44 31.05
CA ARG A 306 13.14 0.49 29.96
C ARG A 306 14.10 0.44 28.75
N GLY A 307 14.71 -0.71 28.49
CA GLY A 307 15.70 -0.93 27.43
C GLY A 307 17.04 -0.25 27.71
#